data_AF-D5ABE7-F1
#
_entry.id   AF-D5ABE7-F1
#
_cell.length_a   1.000
_cell.length_b   1.000
_cell.length_c   1.000
_cell.angle_alpha   90.00
_cell.angle_beta   90.00
_cell.angle_gamma   90.00
#
_symmetry.space_group_name_H-M   'P 1'
#
loop_
_entity.id
_entity.type
_entity.pdbx_description
1 polymer ?
#
loop_
_entity_poly.entity_id
_entity_poly.type
_entity_poly.pdbx_seq_one_letter_code
_entity_poly.pdbx_strand_id
1 'polypeptide(L)' 'MIDDDDFNTRWTDLEEAPAFPASHRLYAHLLELGFKIFLIMGRYHYQRNGTERNLVRAGYHSWEAFFLR' A
#
# COMPACT_ATOMS: atom_id res chain seq x y z
N MET A 1 -9.50 -0.32 26.55
CA MET A 1 -9.37 0.57 25.38
C MET A 1 -8.21 -0.01 24.58
N ILE A 2 -8.49 -0.69 23.47
CA ILE A 2 -7.42 -1.09 22.55
C ILE A 2 -6.92 0.22 21.97
N ASP A 3 -5.64 0.52 22.15
CA ASP A 3 -5.02 1.66 21.52
C ASP A 3 -5.12 1.43 20.00
N ASP A 4 -5.77 2.34 19.27
CA ASP A 4 -5.98 2.20 17.82
C ASP A 4 -4.64 2.02 17.08
N ASP A 5 -3.55 2.54 17.66
CA ASP A 5 -2.19 2.31 17.15
C ASP A 5 -1.71 0.86 17.33
N ASP A 6 -2.12 0.13 18.37
CA ASP A 6 -1.73 -1.27 18.59
C ASP A 6 -2.42 -2.21 17.58
N PHE A 7 -3.72 -2.06 17.37
CA PHE A 7 -4.43 -2.85 16.36
C PHE A 7 -3.85 -2.61 14.97
N ASN A 8 -3.62 -1.34 14.63
CA ASN A 8 -3.15 -0.97 13.31
C ASN A 8 -1.70 -1.44 13.05
N THR A 9 -0.84 -1.36 14.07
CA THR A 9 0.53 -1.88 13.99
C THR A 9 0.52 -3.38 13.77
N ARG A 10 -0.17 -4.13 14.63
CA ARG A 10 -0.23 -5.58 14.56
C ARG A 10 -0.82 -6.09 13.24
N TRP A 11 -1.85 -5.42 12.71
CA TRP A 11 -2.43 -5.78 11.42
C TRP A 11 -1.49 -5.47 10.26
N THR A 12 -0.77 -4.34 10.32
CA THR A 12 0.15 -3.95 9.25
C THR A 12 1.38 -4.84 9.18
N ASP A 13 1.87 -5.29 10.33
CA ASP A 13 3.02 -6.21 10.44
C ASP A 13 2.73 -7.59 9.84
N LEU A 14 1.46 -7.98 9.70
CA LEU A 14 1.09 -9.22 9.02
C LEU A 14 1.34 -9.16 7.51
N GLU A 15 1.33 -7.98 6.89
CA GLU A 15 1.60 -7.82 5.44
C GLU A 15 0.74 -8.70 4.53
N GLU A 16 -0.49 -8.96 4.95
CA GLU A 16 -1.44 -9.89 4.31
C GLU A 16 -2.69 -9.18 3.78
N ALA A 17 -2.68 -7.85 3.71
CA ALA A 17 -3.83 -7.10 3.26
C ALA A 17 -4.09 -7.34 1.75
N PRO A 18 -5.21 -7.98 1.37
CA PRO A 18 -5.47 -8.33 -0.01
C PRO A 18 -5.73 -7.08 -0.86
N ALA A 19 -5.35 -7.13 -2.13
CA ALA A 19 -5.71 -6.09 -3.08
C ALA A 19 -7.23 -6.06 -3.29
N PHE A 20 -7.81 -4.86 -3.35
CA PHE A 20 -9.16 -4.70 -3.90
C PHE A 20 -9.12 -4.92 -5.42
N PRO A 21 -9.91 -5.87 -5.98
CA PRO A 21 -9.84 -6.21 -7.41
C PRO A 21 -10.13 -5.05 -8.36
N ALA A 22 -10.98 -4.10 -7.96
CA ALA A 22 -11.26 -2.90 -8.75
C ALA A 22 -10.03 -1.97 -8.82
N SER A 23 -9.41 -1.69 -7.68
CA SER A 23 -8.22 -0.84 -7.58
C SER A 23 -7.02 -1.45 -8.33
N HIS A 24 -6.83 -2.76 -8.21
CA HIS A 24 -5.74 -3.45 -8.91
C HIS A 24 -5.88 -3.36 -10.43
N ARG A 25 -7.09 -3.57 -10.97
CA ARG A 25 -7.36 -3.43 -12.41
C ARG A 25 -7.15 -2.00 -12.90
N LEU A 26 -7.63 -1.01 -12.14
CA LEU A 26 -7.42 0.40 -12.48
C LEU A 26 -5.93 0.74 -12.49
N TYR A 27 -5.18 0.31 -11.47
CA TYR A 27 -3.75 0.56 -11.37
C TYR A 27 -2.99 -0.02 -12.56
N ALA A 28 -3.24 -1.28 -12.90
CA ALA A 28 -2.62 -1.93 -14.06
C ALA A 28 -2.95 -1.20 -15.37
N HIS A 29 -4.21 -0.80 -15.55
CA HIS A 29 -4.62 -0.07 -16.75
C HIS A 29 -3.95 1.32 -16.86
N LEU A 30 -3.80 2.04 -15.75
CA LEU A 30 -3.08 3.32 -15.73
C LEU A 30 -1.59 3.16 -16.06
N LEU A 31 -0.96 2.07 -15.60
CA LEU A 31 0.41 1.74 -15.99
C LEU A 31 0.55 1.48 -17.49
N GLU A 32 -0.37 0.71 -18.08
CA GLU A 32 -0.39 0.42 -19.53
C GLU A 32 -0.52 1.70 -20.38
N LEU A 33 -1.26 2.69 -19.87
CA LEU A 33 -1.41 4.00 -20.50
C LEU A 33 -0.21 4.94 -20.29
N GLY A 34 0.79 4.54 -19.50
CA GLY A 34 2.01 5.32 -19.25
C GLY A 34 1.84 6.44 -18.21
N PHE A 35 0.81 6.36 -17.35
CA PHE A 35 0.67 7.33 -16.25
C PHE A 35 1.77 7.14 -15.20
N LYS A 36 2.24 8.28 -14.66
CA LYS A 36 3.03 8.27 -13.42
C LYS A 36 2.10 8.13 -12.24
N ILE A 37 2.35 7.13 -11.40
CA ILE A 37 1.52 6.85 -10.23
C ILE A 37 2.23 7.27 -8.95
N PHE A 38 1.52 7.99 -8.10
CA PHE A 38 1.95 8.38 -6.77
C PHE A 38 1.04 7.72 -5.73
N LEU A 39 1.63 7.10 -4.72
CA LEU A 39 0.88 6.47 -3.63
C LEU A 39 0.93 7.39 -2.40
N ILE A 40 -0.23 7.66 -1.81
CA ILE A 40 -0.37 8.46 -0.59
C ILE A 40 -1.16 7.63 0.41
N MET A 41 -0.58 7.36 1.58
CA MET A 41 -1.24 6.60 2.63
C MET A 41 -1.08 7.26 3.99
N GLY A 42 -2.10 7.14 4.83
CA GLY A 42 -2.03 7.56 6.24
C GLY A 42 -1.22 6.63 7.16
N ARG A 43 -0.38 5.75 6.60
CA ARG A 43 0.51 4.88 7.37
C ARG A 43 1.66 5.70 7.95
N TYR A 44 2.15 5.32 9.12
CA TYR A 44 3.34 5.96 9.67
C TYR A 44 4.60 5.52 8.92
N HIS A 45 5.60 6.40 8.87
CA HIS A 45 6.89 6.10 8.25
C HIS A 45 7.53 4.77 8.70
N TYR A 46 7.41 4.38 9.97
CA TYR A 46 7.99 3.11 10.46
C TYR A 46 7.34 1.86 9.85
N GLN A 47 6.11 1.97 9.34
CA GLN A 47 5.37 0.89 8.68
C GLN A 47 5.67 0.76 7.18
N ARG A 48 6.57 1.60 6.64
CA ARG A 48 6.88 1.67 5.21
C ARG A 48 7.21 0.30 4.62
N ASN A 49 8.18 -0.38 5.23
CA ASN A 49 8.77 -1.58 4.64
C ASN A 49 7.74 -2.73 4.53
N GLY A 50 6.90 -2.92 5.55
CA GLY A 50 5.81 -3.91 5.48
C GLY A 50 4.73 -3.53 4.48
N THR A 51 4.39 -2.23 4.40
CA THR A 51 3.40 -1.74 3.43
C THR A 51 3.90 -1.92 1.98
N GLU A 52 5.16 -1.60 1.70
CA GLU A 52 5.78 -1.79 0.39
C GLU A 52 5.83 -3.28 0.00
N ARG A 53 6.22 -4.17 0.93
CA ARG A 53 6.19 -5.62 0.67
C ARG A 53 4.80 -6.13 0.34
N ASN A 54 3.80 -5.71 1.10
CA ASN A 54 2.41 -6.09 0.84
C ASN A 54 1.94 -5.59 -0.53
N LEU A 55 2.24 -4.33 -0.89
CA LEU A 55 1.90 -3.76 -2.19
C LEU A 55 2.51 -4.56 -3.35
N VAL A 56 3.80 -4.89 -3.27
CA VAL A 56 4.48 -5.69 -4.29
C VAL A 56 3.88 -7.09 -4.40
N ARG A 57 3.64 -7.77 -3.26
CA ARG A 57 2.96 -9.08 -3.23
C ARG A 57 1.56 -9.02 -3.84
N ALA A 58 0.87 -7.91 -3.62
CA ALA A 58 -0.46 -7.62 -4.13
C ALA A 58 -0.50 -7.17 -5.60
N GLY A 59 0.66 -7.11 -6.28
CA GLY A 59 0.76 -6.78 -7.71
C GLY A 59 0.94 -5.28 -8.02
N TYR A 60 1.07 -4.42 -7.02
CA TYR A 60 1.38 -3.01 -7.21
C TYR A 60 2.90 -2.83 -7.37
N HIS A 61 3.32 -2.07 -8.39
CA HIS A 61 4.73 -1.80 -8.68
C HIS A 61 4.88 -0.54 -9.52
N SER A 62 6.10 -0.04 -9.72
CA SER A 62 6.40 1.08 -10.61
C SER A 62 5.71 2.40 -10.23
N TRP A 63 5.45 2.66 -8.95
CA TRP A 63 5.07 3.98 -8.48
C TRP A 63 6.29 4.92 -8.48
N GLU A 64 6.08 6.19 -8.81
CA GLU A 64 7.12 7.23 -8.86
C GLU A 64 7.55 7.65 -7.45
N ALA A 65 6.58 7.81 -6.55
CA ALA A 65 6.85 8.08 -5.14
C ALA A 65 5.74 7.52 -4.25
N PHE A 66 6.12 7.25 -3.01
CA PHE A 66 5.24 6.74 -1.97
C PHE A 66 5.35 7.63 -0.73
N PHE A 67 4.26 8.30 -0.36
CA PHE A 67 4.17 9.25 0.74
C PHE A 67 3.42 8.66 1.92
N LEU A 68 3.97 8.88 3.11
CA LEU A 68 3.50 8.40 4.40
C LEU A 68 3.38 9.56 5.39
N ARG A 69 2.70 9.33 6.51
CA ARG A 69 2.56 10.25 7.64
C ARG A 69 3.72 10.15 8.62
#